data_AF-A0A1R3TAS3-F1
#
_entry.id   AF-A0A1R3TAS3-F1
#
_cell.length_a   1.000
_cell.length_b   1.000
_cell.length_c   1.000
_cell.angle_alpha   90.00
_cell.angle_beta   90.00
_cell.angle_gamma   90.00
#
_symmetry.space_group_name_H-M   'P 1'
#
loop_
_entity.id
_entity.type
_entity.pdbx_description
1 polymer ?
#
loop_
_entity_poly.entity_id
_entity_poly.type
_entity_poly.pdbx_seq_one_letter_code
_entity_poly.pdbx_strand_id
1 'polypeptide(L)'
;MHAPFVSQKLAALSAANNDAPPRHIGTRYDLNGDFLHEPGNTVVCHLADGSRTQYAIIKARKQLLDMPEAHSHLAFTPISSLHMTVFQGIIEYRRNWPYWPKEMPGDTPIEEMTDFYLNKLQAFPHLPAFAMQVTRVSPLGLTLKGATVEDDRAVAEWRNAFAEAFSYRHPDHETYEFHITFAYIMRWFDPGCLPQWQRMLDECLEELRSAVPVLEMRPPAFCEFNDMKHFEELIVFDPV
;
A
#
# COMPACT_ATOMS: atom_id res chain seq x y z
N MET A 1 2.78 7.29 37.82
CA MET A 1 2.11 6.72 36.64
C MET A 1 2.97 7.05 35.42
N HIS A 2 3.55 6.04 34.77
CA HIS A 2 4.24 6.27 33.50
C HIS A 2 3.18 6.61 32.45
N ALA A 3 3.40 7.68 31.67
CA ALA A 3 2.55 7.98 30.53
C ALA A 3 2.53 6.74 29.61
N PRO A 4 1.36 6.31 29.12
CA PRO A 4 1.30 5.14 28.25
C PRO A 4 2.08 5.41 26.96
N PHE A 5 2.84 4.41 26.52
CA PHE A 5 3.69 4.50 25.33
C PHE A 5 2.86 4.71 24.06
N VAL A 6 3.31 5.62 23.19
CA VAL A 6 2.78 5.86 21.85
C VAL A 6 3.98 5.98 20.91
N SER A 7 4.04 5.13 19.88
CA SER A 7 5.13 5.16 18.92
C SER A 7 5.12 6.46 18.11
N GLN A 8 6.28 6.93 17.64
CA GLN A 8 6.37 8.16 16.84
C GLN A 8 5.51 8.09 15.57
N LYS A 9 5.41 6.92 14.93
CA LYS A 9 4.60 6.76 13.72
C LYS A 9 3.10 6.78 13.99
N LEU A 10 2.64 6.28 15.14
CA LEU A 10 1.24 6.47 15.55
C LEU A 10 0.98 7.92 15.96
N ALA A 11 1.91 8.54 16.70
CA ALA A 11 1.82 9.95 17.07
C ALA A 11 1.73 10.87 15.84
N ALA A 12 2.35 10.52 14.71
CA ALA A 12 2.26 11.29 13.46
C ALA A 12 0.83 11.39 12.91
N LEU A 13 -0.11 10.50 13.31
CA LEU A 13 -1.53 10.56 12.93
C LEU A 13 -2.38 11.39 13.90
N SER A 14 -1.76 11.99 14.92
CA SER A 14 -2.42 12.81 15.92
C SER A 14 -2.83 14.18 15.37
N ALA A 15 -3.97 14.67 15.81
CA ALA A 15 -4.40 16.05 15.57
C ALA A 15 -3.44 17.07 16.20
N ALA A 16 -2.68 16.68 17.24
CA ALA A 16 -1.66 17.56 17.83
C ALA A 16 -0.42 17.77 16.94
N ASN A 17 -0.24 16.96 15.91
CA ASN A 17 0.92 17.01 15.01
C ASN A 17 0.54 17.40 13.57
N ASN A 18 -0.72 17.76 13.31
CA ASN A 18 -1.21 18.07 11.97
C ASN A 18 -2.18 19.26 11.99
N ASP A 19 -1.77 20.38 11.41
CA ASP A 19 -2.56 21.61 11.34
C ASP A 19 -3.41 21.74 10.06
N ALA A 20 -3.19 20.85 9.08
CA ALA A 20 -3.91 20.80 7.81
C ALA A 20 -4.74 19.51 7.73
N PRO A 21 -5.86 19.49 6.98
CA PRO A 21 -6.61 18.26 6.76
C PRO A 21 -5.75 17.21 6.02
N PRO A 22 -6.07 15.90 6.17
CA PRO A 22 -5.44 14.86 5.37
C PRO A 22 -5.42 15.17 3.87
N ARG A 23 -4.23 15.08 3.26
CA ARG A 23 -3.96 15.54 1.88
C ARG A 23 -4.81 14.88 0.78
N HIS A 24 -5.40 13.72 1.07
CA HIS A 24 -6.10 12.88 0.09
C HIS A 24 -7.62 13.10 0.09
N ILE A 25 -8.12 13.91 1.02
CA ILE A 25 -9.53 14.31 1.06
C ILE A 25 -9.85 15.15 -0.18
N GLY A 26 -10.93 14.81 -0.86
CA GLY A 26 -11.41 15.48 -2.07
C GLY A 26 -10.70 15.05 -3.35
N THR A 27 -9.68 14.20 -3.26
CA THR A 27 -8.98 13.63 -4.45
C THR A 27 -9.13 12.11 -4.49
N ARG A 28 -8.76 11.41 -3.41
CA ARG A 28 -8.84 9.94 -3.32
C ARG A 28 -10.13 9.45 -2.70
N TYR A 29 -10.66 10.18 -1.73
CA TYR A 29 -11.92 9.90 -1.05
C TYR A 29 -12.60 11.20 -0.61
N ASP A 30 -13.92 11.16 -0.46
CA ASP A 30 -14.71 12.27 0.03
C ASP A 30 -14.70 12.37 1.57
N LEU A 31 -15.49 13.29 2.14
CA LEU A 31 -15.59 13.47 3.60
C LEU A 31 -16.30 12.32 4.32
N ASN A 32 -17.00 11.44 3.59
CA ASN A 32 -17.65 10.24 4.12
C ASN A 32 -16.74 9.00 4.01
N GLY A 33 -15.60 9.12 3.34
CA GLY A 33 -14.67 8.03 3.12
C GLY A 33 -14.99 7.21 1.86
N ASP A 34 -15.88 7.70 1.00
CA ASP A 34 -16.18 7.07 -0.27
C ASP A 34 -15.06 7.36 -1.28
N PHE A 35 -14.50 6.30 -1.86
CA PHE A 35 -13.41 6.44 -2.83
C PHE A 35 -13.88 7.11 -4.12
N LEU A 36 -13.15 8.15 -4.51
CA LEU A 36 -13.37 8.96 -5.70
C LEU A 36 -12.62 8.39 -6.90
N HIS A 37 -13.05 8.76 -8.09
CA HIS A 37 -12.36 8.39 -9.33
C HIS A 37 -10.97 9.03 -9.37
N GLU A 38 -9.94 8.18 -9.33
CA GLU A 38 -8.52 8.56 -9.39
C GLU A 38 -7.81 7.48 -10.21
N PRO A 39 -7.99 7.47 -11.54
CA PRO A 39 -7.53 6.37 -12.37
C PRO A 39 -5.99 6.34 -12.48
N GLY A 40 -5.45 5.15 -12.64
CA GLY A 40 -4.02 4.92 -12.77
C GLY A 40 -3.67 3.48 -13.09
N ASN A 41 -2.37 3.20 -13.08
CA ASN A 41 -1.83 1.85 -13.18
C ASN A 41 -0.70 1.65 -12.17
N THR A 42 -0.36 0.40 -11.90
CA THR A 42 0.58 0.04 -10.82
C THR A 42 1.09 -1.39 -10.99
N VAL A 43 2.13 -1.76 -10.25
CA VAL A 43 2.52 -3.16 -10.07
C VAL A 43 2.32 -3.57 -8.62
N VAL A 44 1.49 -4.60 -8.40
CA VAL A 44 1.07 -5.02 -7.06
C VAL A 44 1.14 -6.54 -6.89
N CYS A 45 1.24 -7.00 -5.65
CA CYS A 45 0.98 -8.38 -5.26
C CYS A 45 -0.33 -8.41 -4.45
N HIS A 46 -1.37 -9.03 -4.99
CA HIS A 46 -2.61 -9.29 -4.24
C HIS A 46 -2.39 -10.37 -3.17
N LEU A 47 -3.25 -10.40 -2.16
CA LEU A 47 -3.30 -11.54 -1.26
C LEU A 47 -3.72 -12.80 -2.02
N ALA A 48 -3.17 -13.97 -1.66
CA ALA A 48 -3.64 -15.24 -2.19
C ALA A 48 -5.03 -15.56 -1.61
N ASP A 49 -6.03 -15.82 -2.46
CA ASP A 49 -7.40 -16.05 -2.00
C ASP A 49 -7.54 -17.35 -1.21
N GLY A 50 -8.27 -17.31 -0.09
CA GLY A 50 -8.44 -18.44 0.82
C GLY A 50 -7.17 -18.85 1.56
N SER A 51 -6.07 -18.11 1.43
CA SER A 51 -4.81 -18.38 2.13
C SER A 51 -4.93 -18.09 3.62
N ARG A 52 -4.05 -18.69 4.43
CA ARG A 52 -3.96 -18.36 5.86
C ARG A 52 -3.60 -16.90 6.06
N THR A 53 -2.77 -16.36 5.17
CA THR A 53 -2.44 -14.94 5.10
C THR A 53 -3.67 -14.05 4.94
N GLN A 54 -4.54 -14.33 3.97
CA GLN A 54 -5.75 -13.54 3.76
C GLN A 54 -6.64 -13.57 5.01
N TYR A 55 -6.88 -14.74 5.61
CA TYR A 55 -7.67 -14.86 6.83
C TYR A 55 -7.06 -14.08 8.01
N ALA A 56 -5.75 -14.20 8.24
CA ALA A 56 -5.07 -13.53 9.33
C ALA A 56 -5.07 -12.00 9.16
N ILE A 57 -4.86 -11.51 7.94
CA ILE A 57 -4.91 -10.08 7.61
C ILE A 57 -6.35 -9.53 7.77
N ILE A 58 -7.38 -10.26 7.34
CA ILE A 58 -8.78 -9.86 7.55
C ILE A 58 -9.11 -9.79 9.05
N LYS A 59 -8.61 -10.74 9.85
CA LYS A 59 -8.78 -10.71 11.32
C LYS A 59 -8.11 -9.47 11.93
N ALA A 60 -6.87 -9.17 11.53
CA ALA A 60 -6.17 -7.96 11.96
C ALA A 60 -6.94 -6.69 11.59
N ARG A 61 -7.38 -6.58 10.33
CA ARG A 61 -8.21 -5.45 9.86
C ARG A 61 -9.54 -5.35 10.63
N LYS A 62 -10.13 -6.47 11.04
CA LYS A 62 -11.34 -6.47 11.88
C LYS A 62 -11.07 -5.88 13.27
N GLN A 63 -9.95 -6.18 13.91
CA GLN A 63 -9.59 -5.57 15.21
C GLN A 63 -9.49 -4.04 15.10
N LEU A 64 -8.99 -3.51 13.98
CA LEU A 64 -9.00 -2.07 13.72
C LEU A 64 -10.41 -1.52 13.54
N LEU A 65 -11.28 -2.22 12.81
CA LEU A 65 -12.68 -1.82 12.62
C LEU A 65 -13.49 -1.80 13.91
N ASP A 66 -13.13 -2.66 14.87
CA ASP A 66 -13.79 -2.73 16.17
C ASP A 66 -13.36 -1.57 17.11
N MET A 67 -12.41 -0.71 16.70
CA MET A 67 -12.01 0.48 17.46
C MET A 67 -13.04 1.62 17.30
N PRO A 68 -13.32 2.40 18.37
CA PRO A 68 -14.35 3.45 18.33
C PRO A 68 -14.14 4.51 17.24
N GLU A 69 -12.88 4.86 16.95
CA GLU A 69 -12.52 5.88 15.97
C GLU A 69 -12.54 5.37 14.52
N ALA A 70 -12.64 4.05 14.29
CA ALA A 70 -12.39 3.46 12.98
C ALA A 70 -13.22 4.10 11.86
N HIS A 71 -14.55 4.12 12.01
CA HIS A 71 -15.46 4.62 10.97
C HIS A 71 -15.49 6.14 10.84
N SER A 72 -15.11 6.88 11.88
CA SER A 72 -15.11 8.35 11.88
C SER A 72 -13.75 8.95 11.50
N HIS A 73 -12.68 8.15 11.53
CA HIS A 73 -11.33 8.59 11.24
C HIS A 73 -10.71 7.92 10.02
N LEU A 74 -11.22 6.79 9.53
CA LEU A 74 -10.56 5.98 8.50
C LEU A 74 -11.51 5.57 7.37
N ALA A 75 -11.06 5.77 6.13
CA ALA A 75 -11.69 5.28 4.91
C ALA A 75 -11.09 3.92 4.54
N PHE A 76 -11.80 2.83 4.84
CA PHE A 76 -11.29 1.48 4.64
C PHE A 76 -11.46 0.99 3.20
N THR A 77 -10.40 0.42 2.63
CA THR A 77 -10.43 -0.25 1.33
C THR A 77 -11.19 -1.59 1.40
N PRO A 78 -11.80 -2.06 0.30
CA PRO A 78 -12.39 -3.40 0.24
C PRO A 78 -11.37 -4.52 0.53
N ILE A 79 -11.86 -5.65 1.03
CA ILE A 79 -11.01 -6.84 1.27
C ILE A 79 -10.40 -7.34 -0.05
N SER A 80 -11.17 -7.33 -1.13
CA SER A 80 -10.73 -7.76 -2.47
C SER A 80 -9.61 -6.89 -3.04
N SER A 81 -9.44 -5.66 -2.55
CA SER A 81 -8.42 -4.74 -3.04
C SER A 81 -7.15 -4.78 -2.21
N LEU A 82 -7.03 -5.64 -1.20
CA LEU A 82 -5.82 -5.74 -0.38
C LEU A 82 -4.65 -6.25 -1.22
N HIS A 83 -3.59 -5.45 -1.25
CA HIS A 83 -2.39 -5.73 -2.02
C HIS A 83 -1.17 -5.05 -1.38
N MET A 84 0.02 -5.54 -1.70
CA MET A 84 1.28 -4.81 -1.52
C MET A 84 1.68 -4.19 -2.86
N THR A 85 1.94 -2.89 -2.90
CA THR A 85 2.53 -2.28 -4.12
C THR A 85 4.01 -2.63 -4.21
N VAL A 86 4.43 -3.19 -5.34
CA VAL A 86 5.85 -3.44 -5.67
C VAL A 86 6.45 -2.20 -6.30
N PHE A 87 5.78 -1.64 -7.31
CA PHE A 87 6.20 -0.43 -8.00
C PHE A 87 4.99 0.44 -8.36
N GLN A 88 5.09 1.74 -8.11
CA GLN A 88 4.01 2.68 -8.41
C GLN A 88 4.07 3.07 -9.89
N GLY A 89 2.98 2.79 -10.61
CA GLY A 89 2.76 3.28 -11.97
C GLY A 89 2.34 4.76 -11.96
N ILE A 90 1.53 5.17 -12.93
CA ILE A 90 1.03 6.55 -13.05
C ILE A 90 -0.36 6.73 -12.42
N ILE A 91 -0.77 7.98 -12.15
CA ILE A 91 -2.08 8.31 -11.58
C ILE A 91 -2.56 9.72 -12.00
N GLU A 92 -3.87 9.88 -12.21
CA GLU A 92 -4.54 11.08 -12.79
C GLU A 92 -4.16 12.41 -12.13
N TYR A 93 -3.89 12.43 -10.82
CA TYR A 93 -3.55 13.67 -10.09
C TYR A 93 -2.06 13.82 -9.77
N ARG A 94 -1.19 13.06 -10.43
CA ARG A 94 0.27 13.19 -10.30
C ARG A 94 1.02 13.07 -11.63
N ARG A 95 0.56 13.82 -12.61
CA ARG A 95 1.07 13.88 -13.99
C ARG A 95 2.32 14.77 -14.14
N ASN A 96 3.34 14.54 -13.32
CA ASN A 96 4.58 15.33 -13.34
C ASN A 96 5.82 14.51 -12.99
N TRP A 97 6.97 14.89 -13.54
CA TRP A 97 8.26 14.31 -13.16
C TRP A 97 8.56 14.56 -11.65
N PRO A 98 9.05 13.56 -10.89
CA PRO A 98 9.51 12.23 -11.30
C PRO A 98 8.49 11.08 -11.12
N TYR A 99 7.19 11.38 -11.17
CA TYR A 99 6.09 10.41 -11.05
C TYR A 99 5.42 10.07 -12.39
N TRP A 100 5.90 10.70 -13.45
CA TRP A 100 5.44 10.58 -14.84
C TRP A 100 6.67 10.54 -15.74
N PRO A 101 6.71 9.70 -16.79
CA PRO A 101 7.87 9.61 -17.67
C PRO A 101 8.06 10.92 -18.44
N LYS A 102 9.31 11.41 -18.49
CA LYS A 102 9.64 12.74 -19.07
C LYS A 102 9.21 12.90 -20.52
N GLU A 103 9.20 11.79 -21.26
CA GLU A 103 8.97 11.78 -22.71
C GLU A 103 7.48 11.78 -23.05
N MET A 104 6.59 11.53 -22.09
CA MET A 104 5.15 11.49 -22.33
C MET A 104 4.50 12.84 -21.95
N PRO A 105 3.63 13.40 -22.81
CA PRO A 105 2.84 14.59 -22.47
C PRO A 105 2.04 14.38 -21.18
N GLY A 106 1.99 15.40 -20.32
CA GLY A 106 1.30 15.30 -19.03
C GLY A 106 -0.23 15.14 -19.14
N ASP A 107 -0.81 15.50 -20.29
CA ASP A 107 -2.23 15.37 -20.63
C ASP A 107 -2.56 14.06 -21.37
N THR A 108 -1.59 13.16 -21.60
CA THR A 108 -1.85 11.85 -22.20
C THR A 108 -2.88 11.07 -21.35
N PRO A 109 -3.97 10.54 -21.91
CA PRO A 109 -4.96 9.77 -21.16
C PRO A 109 -4.35 8.59 -20.39
N ILE A 110 -4.92 8.25 -19.22
CA ILE A 110 -4.43 7.12 -18.41
C ILE A 110 -4.50 5.80 -19.17
N GLU A 111 -5.55 5.61 -19.98
CA GLU A 111 -5.73 4.42 -20.82
C GLU A 111 -4.59 4.30 -21.85
N GLU A 112 -4.28 5.37 -22.59
CA GLU A 112 -3.18 5.40 -23.56
C GLU A 112 -1.81 5.14 -22.90
N MET A 113 -1.60 5.67 -21.68
CA MET A 113 -0.40 5.38 -20.91
C MET A 113 -0.33 3.93 -20.42
N THR A 114 -1.48 3.32 -20.13
CA THR A 114 -1.56 1.91 -19.75
C THR A 114 -1.22 1.02 -20.94
N ASP A 115 -1.77 1.29 -22.12
CA ASP A 115 -1.40 0.62 -23.37
C ASP A 115 0.09 0.75 -23.69
N PHE A 116 0.67 1.93 -23.47
CA PHE A 116 2.11 2.16 -23.61
C PHE A 116 2.93 1.23 -22.71
N TYR A 117 2.55 1.09 -21.43
CA TYR A 117 3.26 0.20 -20.52
C TYR A 117 2.99 -1.28 -20.80
N LEU A 118 1.77 -1.67 -21.22
CA LEU A 118 1.49 -3.04 -21.63
C LEU A 118 2.45 -3.52 -22.72
N ASN A 119 2.71 -2.66 -23.72
CA ASN A 119 3.66 -2.95 -24.78
C ASN A 119 5.11 -3.05 -24.27
N LYS A 120 5.55 -2.12 -23.41
CA LYS A 120 6.90 -2.15 -22.83
C LYS A 120 7.14 -3.36 -21.93
N LEU A 121 6.12 -3.81 -21.20
CA LEU A 121 6.23 -4.87 -20.21
C LEU A 121 6.13 -6.29 -20.82
N GLN A 122 5.82 -6.44 -22.11
CA GLN A 122 5.81 -7.76 -22.77
C GLN A 122 7.16 -8.48 -22.72
N ALA A 123 8.26 -7.73 -22.71
CA ALA A 123 9.63 -8.25 -22.66
C ALA A 123 10.25 -8.12 -21.25
N PHE A 124 9.43 -7.99 -20.21
CA PHE A 124 9.93 -7.86 -18.84
C PHE A 124 10.70 -9.13 -18.42
N PRO A 125 11.88 -9.01 -17.81
CA PRO A 125 12.69 -10.17 -17.45
C PRO A 125 12.00 -11.00 -16.36
N HIS A 126 12.22 -12.31 -16.39
CA HIS A 126 11.91 -13.14 -15.24
C HIS A 126 12.91 -12.87 -14.12
N LEU A 127 12.42 -12.70 -12.90
CA LEU A 127 13.21 -12.37 -11.72
C LEU A 127 12.94 -13.37 -10.58
N PRO A 128 13.85 -13.50 -9.60
CA PRO A 128 13.67 -14.43 -8.49
C PRO A 128 12.42 -14.12 -7.68
N ALA A 129 11.79 -15.16 -7.12
CA ALA A 129 10.75 -14.98 -6.11
C ALA A 129 11.28 -14.26 -4.87
N PHE A 130 10.39 -13.57 -4.15
CA PHE A 130 10.68 -12.95 -2.86
C PHE A 130 9.54 -13.22 -1.88
N ALA A 131 9.89 -13.36 -0.62
CA ALA A 131 8.98 -13.53 0.50
C ALA A 131 8.94 -12.27 1.37
N MET A 132 7.74 -11.89 1.84
CA MET A 132 7.56 -10.71 2.70
C MET A 132 7.04 -11.09 4.08
N GLN A 133 7.40 -10.30 5.08
CA GLN A 133 6.91 -10.45 6.46
C GLN A 133 6.44 -9.10 7.02
N VAL A 134 5.51 -9.15 7.96
CA VAL A 134 4.99 -7.96 8.65
C VAL A 134 5.97 -7.51 9.74
N THR A 135 6.26 -6.22 9.77
CA THR A 135 7.09 -5.58 10.81
C THR A 135 6.32 -4.63 11.70
N ARG A 136 5.14 -4.18 11.25
CA ARG A 136 4.31 -3.24 12.00
C ARG A 136 2.85 -3.32 11.56
N VAL A 137 1.95 -3.11 12.51
CA VAL A 137 0.55 -2.77 12.26
C VAL A 137 0.34 -1.30 12.62
N SER A 138 -0.38 -0.57 11.78
CA SER A 138 -0.77 0.83 11.99
C SER A 138 -2.26 0.99 11.68
N PRO A 139 -2.89 2.13 12.05
CA PRO A 139 -4.28 2.39 11.65
C PRO A 139 -4.52 2.35 10.14
N LEU A 140 -3.47 2.56 9.34
CA LEU A 140 -3.55 2.60 7.87
C LEU A 140 -3.30 1.24 7.21
N GLY A 141 -2.82 0.25 7.97
CA GLY A 141 -2.47 -1.07 7.45
C GLY A 141 -1.14 -1.60 7.98
N LEU A 142 -0.48 -2.42 7.16
CA LEU A 142 0.71 -3.20 7.54
C LEU A 142 1.97 -2.60 6.92
N THR A 143 3.07 -2.54 7.66
CA THR A 143 4.41 -2.30 7.11
C THR A 143 5.14 -3.62 6.92
N LEU A 144 5.77 -3.81 5.78
CA LEU A 144 6.42 -5.05 5.36
C LEU A 144 7.91 -4.85 5.11
N LYS A 145 8.65 -5.96 5.10
CA LYS A 145 10.00 -6.09 4.56
C LYS A 145 10.22 -7.52 4.04
N GLY A 146 11.34 -7.79 3.40
CA GLY A 146 11.75 -9.15 3.03
C GLY A 146 11.79 -10.09 4.24
N ALA A 147 11.39 -11.35 4.04
CA ALA A 147 11.48 -12.36 5.10
C ALA A 147 12.95 -12.58 5.50
N THR A 148 13.85 -12.49 4.53
CA THR A 148 15.31 -12.47 4.70
C THR A 148 15.96 -11.25 4.03
N VAL A 149 17.28 -11.10 4.18
CA VAL A 149 18.07 -10.08 3.47
C VAL A 149 18.10 -10.37 1.96
N GLU A 150 18.04 -11.64 1.57
CA GLU A 150 17.96 -12.06 0.17
C GLU A 150 16.64 -11.66 -0.45
N ASP A 151 15.53 -11.76 0.30
CA ASP A 151 14.22 -11.26 -0.15
C ASP A 151 14.22 -9.73 -0.32
N ASP A 152 14.86 -8.99 0.60
CA ASP A 152 15.02 -7.53 0.48
C ASP A 152 15.80 -7.17 -0.81
N ARG A 153 16.83 -7.95 -1.15
CA ARG A 153 17.57 -7.76 -2.42
C ARG A 153 16.74 -8.11 -3.63
N ALA A 154 15.99 -9.22 -3.59
CA ALA A 154 15.16 -9.66 -4.70
C ALA A 154 14.06 -8.63 -5.01
N VAL A 155 13.30 -8.15 -4.01
CA VAL A 155 12.26 -7.14 -4.25
C VAL A 155 12.85 -5.79 -4.70
N ALA A 156 14.08 -5.44 -4.29
CA ALA A 156 14.79 -4.29 -4.81
C ALA A 156 15.19 -4.46 -6.29
N GLU A 157 15.59 -5.66 -6.71
CA GLU A 157 15.86 -6.01 -8.11
C GLU A 157 14.60 -5.85 -8.97
N TRP A 158 13.46 -6.38 -8.50
CA TRP A 158 12.15 -6.15 -9.13
C TRP A 158 11.85 -4.67 -9.33
N ARG A 159 12.01 -3.85 -8.28
CA ARG A 159 11.78 -2.40 -8.35
C ARG A 159 12.72 -1.71 -9.33
N ASN A 160 13.98 -2.12 -9.39
CA ASN A 160 14.95 -1.54 -10.31
C ASN A 160 14.62 -1.86 -11.77
N ALA A 161 14.24 -3.10 -12.06
CA ALA A 161 13.79 -3.51 -13.39
C ALA A 161 12.51 -2.75 -13.81
N PHE A 162 11.54 -2.57 -12.90
CA PHE A 162 10.37 -1.74 -13.19
C PHE A 162 10.74 -0.27 -13.42
N ALA A 163 11.63 0.31 -12.62
CA ALA A 163 12.08 1.69 -12.85
C ALA A 163 12.72 1.89 -14.23
N GLU A 164 13.46 0.90 -14.74
CA GLU A 164 14.01 0.91 -16.09
C GLU A 164 12.89 0.85 -17.15
N ALA A 165 11.97 -0.10 -17.02
CA ALA A 165 10.84 -0.26 -17.93
C ALA A 165 9.93 0.99 -17.96
N PHE A 166 9.54 1.50 -16.80
CA PHE A 166 8.70 2.68 -16.62
C PHE A 166 9.44 3.99 -16.91
N SER A 167 10.78 3.97 -16.89
CA SER A 167 11.65 5.10 -17.22
C SER A 167 11.52 6.31 -16.27
N TYR A 168 11.17 6.06 -15.00
CA TYR A 168 11.22 7.03 -13.91
C TYR A 168 11.45 6.35 -12.55
N ARG A 169 11.83 7.14 -11.55
CA ARG A 169 12.02 6.72 -10.16
C ARG A 169 11.44 7.79 -9.23
N HIS A 170 10.60 7.38 -8.28
CA HIS A 170 10.14 8.30 -7.25
C HIS A 170 11.31 8.70 -6.31
N PRO A 171 11.23 9.84 -5.62
CA PRO A 171 12.32 10.30 -4.74
C PRO A 171 12.68 9.30 -3.63
N ASP A 172 11.72 8.46 -3.23
CA ASP A 172 11.85 7.44 -2.19
C ASP A 172 12.18 6.04 -2.78
N HIS A 173 12.64 5.93 -4.03
CA HIS A 173 12.83 4.64 -4.69
C HIS A 173 13.70 3.66 -3.90
N GLU A 174 14.83 4.13 -3.38
CA GLU A 174 15.79 3.35 -2.58
C GLU A 174 15.36 3.16 -1.12
N THR A 175 14.37 3.93 -0.65
CA THR A 175 13.92 3.96 0.76
C THR A 175 12.44 3.64 0.89
N TYR A 176 11.87 2.94 -0.10
CA TYR A 176 10.44 2.67 -0.16
C TYR A 176 10.00 1.77 0.98
N GLU A 177 9.00 2.22 1.73
CA GLU A 177 8.40 1.45 2.83
C GLU A 177 7.28 0.57 2.26
N PHE A 178 7.56 -0.73 2.07
CA PHE A 178 6.55 -1.68 1.62
C PHE A 178 5.39 -1.76 2.61
N HIS A 179 4.16 -1.80 2.10
CA HIS A 179 2.98 -1.83 2.93
C HIS A 179 1.79 -2.47 2.23
N ILE A 180 0.83 -2.95 3.03
CA ILE A 180 -0.53 -3.28 2.60
C ILE A 180 -1.46 -2.25 3.23
N THR A 181 -2.17 -1.48 2.40
CA THR A 181 -3.12 -0.46 2.88
C THR A 181 -4.44 -1.11 3.27
N PHE A 182 -4.87 -0.85 4.51
CA PHE A 182 -6.24 -1.16 4.97
C PHE A 182 -7.15 0.05 4.87
N ALA A 183 -6.62 1.24 5.11
CA ALA A 183 -7.40 2.46 5.16
C ALA A 183 -6.57 3.73 4.93
N TYR A 184 -7.26 4.83 4.64
CA TYR A 184 -6.72 6.17 4.60
C TYR A 184 -7.29 7.04 5.71
N ILE A 185 -6.51 8.00 6.19
CA ILE A 185 -6.90 8.91 7.28
C ILE A 185 -7.89 9.97 6.80
N MET A 186 -9.13 9.92 7.28
CA MET A 186 -10.15 10.95 7.05
C MET A 186 -10.08 12.06 8.08
N ARG A 187 -9.72 11.72 9.33
CA ARG A 187 -9.61 12.68 10.43
C ARG A 187 -8.45 12.30 11.33
N TRP A 188 -7.61 13.27 11.67
CA TRP A 188 -6.53 13.05 12.63
C TRP A 188 -7.06 12.59 13.98
N PHE A 189 -6.35 11.68 14.63
CA PHE A 189 -6.75 11.07 15.88
C PHE A 189 -6.59 12.03 17.05
N ASP A 190 -7.50 11.98 18.02
CA ASP A 190 -7.31 12.68 19.28
C ASP A 190 -6.12 12.07 20.06
N PRO A 191 -5.20 12.86 20.64
CA PRO A 191 -4.06 12.31 21.38
C PRO A 191 -4.44 11.32 22.49
N GLY A 192 -5.62 11.49 23.10
CA GLY A 192 -6.13 10.66 24.19
C GLY A 192 -6.46 9.22 23.81
N CYS A 193 -6.78 8.94 22.53
CA CYS A 193 -7.08 7.59 22.07
C CYS A 193 -5.83 6.79 21.65
N LEU A 194 -4.73 7.47 21.34
CA LEU A 194 -3.51 6.84 20.80
C LEU A 194 -2.92 5.74 21.71
N PRO A 195 -2.92 5.87 23.05
CA PRO A 195 -2.50 4.79 23.95
C PRO A 195 -3.29 3.49 23.79
N GLN A 196 -4.59 3.57 23.53
CA GLN A 196 -5.44 2.40 23.33
C GLN A 196 -5.16 1.77 21.97
N TRP A 197 -5.02 2.60 20.93
CA TRP A 197 -4.59 2.16 19.61
C TRP A 197 -3.23 1.48 19.65
N GLN A 198 -2.23 2.04 20.33
CA GLN A 198 -0.90 1.45 20.41
C GLN A 198 -0.95 0.02 20.99
N ARG A 199 -1.67 -0.18 22.11
CA ARG A 199 -1.82 -1.51 22.71
C ARG A 199 -2.46 -2.52 21.74
N MET A 200 -3.57 -2.13 21.11
CA MET A 200 -4.26 -2.99 20.14
C MET A 200 -3.35 -3.34 18.96
N LEU A 201 -2.61 -2.35 18.42
CA LEU A 201 -1.71 -2.56 17.28
C LEU A 201 -0.54 -3.49 17.63
N ASP A 202 0.00 -3.38 18.85
CA ASP A 202 1.08 -4.25 19.34
C ASP A 202 0.59 -5.69 19.51
N GLU A 203 -0.59 -5.89 20.11
CA GLU A 203 -1.22 -7.22 20.23
C GLU A 203 -1.54 -7.83 18.85
N CYS A 204 -2.09 -7.02 17.95
CA CYS A 204 -2.40 -7.40 16.58
C CYS A 204 -1.16 -7.85 15.80
N LEU A 205 -0.03 -7.14 15.98
CA LEU A 205 1.23 -7.48 15.34
C LEU A 205 1.76 -8.84 15.79
N GLU A 206 1.75 -9.10 17.10
CA GLU A 206 2.22 -10.37 17.65
C GLU A 206 1.35 -11.55 17.21
N GLU A 207 0.02 -11.38 17.21
CA GLU A 207 -0.91 -12.38 16.67
C GLU A 207 -0.65 -12.67 15.20
N LEU A 208 -0.48 -11.62 14.38
CA LEU A 208 -0.29 -11.76 12.94
C LEU A 208 1.03 -12.46 12.61
N ARG A 209 2.14 -12.07 13.27
CA ARG A 209 3.46 -12.69 13.06
C ARG A 209 3.51 -14.15 13.53
N SER A 210 2.76 -14.47 14.58
CA SER A 210 2.63 -15.86 15.06
C SER A 210 1.83 -16.73 14.09
N ALA A 211 0.74 -16.19 13.54
CA ALA A 211 -0.14 -16.92 12.62
C ALA A 211 0.47 -17.11 11.22
N VAL A 212 1.11 -16.05 10.69
CA VAL A 212 1.66 -16.00 9.32
C VAL A 212 3.01 -15.27 9.33
N PRO A 213 4.10 -15.96 9.70
CA PRO A 213 5.43 -15.35 9.76
C PRO A 213 5.95 -14.88 8.39
N VAL A 214 5.48 -15.51 7.31
CA VAL A 214 5.72 -15.14 5.92
C VAL A 214 4.38 -15.05 5.21
N LEU A 215 4.18 -13.99 4.42
CA LEU A 215 2.93 -13.71 3.74
C LEU A 215 2.80 -14.49 2.43
N GLU A 216 1.63 -15.11 2.24
CA GLU A 216 1.20 -15.75 0.99
C GLU A 216 0.53 -14.69 0.11
N MET A 217 1.24 -14.26 -0.92
CA MET A 217 0.77 -13.28 -1.90
C MET A 217 0.87 -13.86 -3.30
N ARG A 218 0.07 -13.33 -4.23
CA ARG A 218 0.18 -13.62 -5.65
C ARG A 218 1.47 -13.01 -6.23
N PRO A 219 1.96 -13.51 -7.38
CA PRO A 219 3.06 -12.87 -8.10
C PRO A 219 2.80 -11.38 -8.37
N PRO A 220 3.85 -10.56 -8.58
CA PRO A 220 3.69 -9.19 -9.05
C PRO A 220 2.84 -9.16 -10.33
N ALA A 221 1.87 -8.27 -10.39
CA ALA A 221 1.04 -8.05 -11.57
C ALA A 221 0.95 -6.57 -11.89
N PHE A 222 1.10 -6.22 -13.17
CA PHE A 222 0.76 -4.89 -13.67
C PHE A 222 -0.76 -4.78 -13.75
N CYS A 223 -1.32 -3.77 -13.08
CA CYS A 223 -2.75 -3.57 -12.97
C CYS A 223 -3.16 -2.16 -13.37
N GLU A 224 -4.39 -2.02 -13.84
CA GLU A 224 -5.10 -0.74 -13.91
C GLU A 224 -6.12 -0.62 -12.78
N PHE A 225 -6.50 0.61 -12.44
CA PHE A 225 -7.53 0.90 -11.46
C PHE A 225 -8.23 2.22 -11.76
N ASN A 226 -9.52 2.30 -11.40
CA ASN A 226 -10.32 3.52 -11.50
C ASN A 226 -10.36 4.33 -10.20
N ASP A 227 -10.14 3.65 -9.08
CA ASP A 227 -10.12 4.18 -7.72
C ASP A 227 -9.46 3.11 -6.81
N MET A 228 -9.49 3.29 -5.49
CA MET A 228 -8.80 2.38 -4.56
C MET A 228 -9.57 1.09 -4.23
N LYS A 229 -10.71 0.81 -4.89
CA LYS A 229 -11.57 -0.35 -4.57
C LYS A 229 -11.25 -1.61 -5.36
N HIS A 230 -10.56 -1.50 -6.50
CA HIS A 230 -10.26 -2.65 -7.35
C HIS A 230 -9.02 -2.37 -8.20
N PHE A 231 -8.19 -3.40 -8.37
CA PHE A 231 -7.00 -3.38 -9.21
C PHE A 231 -7.10 -4.58 -10.15
N GLU A 232 -7.28 -4.31 -11.44
CA GLU A 232 -7.47 -5.35 -12.45
C GLU A 232 -6.12 -5.81 -12.97
N GLU A 233 -5.79 -7.10 -12.81
CA GLU A 233 -4.53 -7.67 -13.29
C GLU A 233 -4.52 -7.74 -14.83
N LEU A 234 -3.57 -7.06 -15.47
CA LEU A 234 -3.41 -7.05 -16.94
C LEU A 234 -2.24 -7.94 -17.41
N ILE A 235 -1.13 -7.93 -16.67
CA ILE A 235 0.03 -8.80 -16.91
C ILE A 235 0.50 -9.34 -15.56
N VAL A 236 0.63 -10.66 -15.45
CA VAL A 236 1.21 -11.32 -14.27
C VAL A 236 2.66 -11.71 -14.56
N PHE A 237 3.56 -11.39 -13.64
CA PHE A 237 4.99 -11.69 -13.75
C PHE A 237 5.35 -12.87 -12.85
N ASP A 238 5.24 -14.09 -13.37
CA ASP A 238 5.62 -15.29 -12.62
C ASP A 238 7.14 -15.29 -12.34
N PRO A 239 7.56 -15.45 -11.06
CA PRO A 239 8.96 -15.51 -10.71
C PRO A 239 9.62 -16.81 -11.19
N VAL A 240 10.96 -16.78 -11.28
CA VAL A 240 11.80 -17.98 -11.54
C VAL A 240 11.96 -18.82 -10.28
#